data_AF-A0A962U7V9-F1
#
_entry.id   AF-A0A962U7V9-F1
#
_cell.length_a   1.000
_cell.length_b   1.000
_cell.length_c   1.000
_cell.angle_alpha   90.00
_cell.angle_beta   90.00
_cell.angle_gamma   90.00
#
_symmetry.space_group_name_H-M   'P 1'
#
loop_
_entity.id
_entity.type
_entity.pdbx_description
1 polymer ?
#
loop_
_entity_poly.entity_id
_entity_poly.type
_entity_poly.pdbx_seq_one_letter_code
_entity_poly.pdbx_strand_id
1 'polypeptide(L)'
;MNQDINRLLMEFERRMRAINHEVINPQISELTVDGLRPVLCLVANARARYLKSLFELGASETGERPTQAQFDELRQLRIEFDELVNAAKALETAIQRGYLDVQPSNR
;
A
#
# COMPACT_ATOMS: atom_id res chain seq x y z
N MET A 1 22.22 20.93 -19.59
CA MET A 1 22.02 19.48 -19.34
C MET A 1 22.52 18.72 -20.56
N ASN A 2 23.29 17.66 -20.36
CA ASN A 2 23.90 16.87 -21.43
C ASN A 2 22.82 16.05 -22.16
N GLN A 3 22.72 16.18 -23.50
CA GLN A 3 21.73 15.48 -24.32
C GLN A 3 21.84 13.95 -24.21
N ASP A 4 23.07 13.44 -24.05
CA ASP A 4 23.31 12.00 -23.90
C ASP A 4 22.76 11.47 -22.57
N ILE A 5 22.86 12.26 -21.49
CA ILE A 5 22.28 11.92 -20.18
C ILE A 5 20.76 11.81 -20.29
N ASN A 6 20.11 12.77 -20.94
CA ASN A 6 18.65 12.75 -21.11
C ASN A 6 18.20 11.54 -21.95
N ARG A 7 18.95 11.20 -23.00
CA ARG A 7 18.67 10.02 -23.82
C ARG A 7 18.80 8.72 -23.01
N LEU A 8 19.87 8.59 -22.23
CA LEU A 8 20.08 7.41 -21.39
C LEU A 8 18.97 7.27 -20.34
N LEU A 9 18.56 8.36 -19.68
CA LEU A 9 17.46 8.34 -18.72
C LEU A 9 16.13 7.91 -19.36
N MET A 10 15.82 8.40 -20.57
CA MET A 10 14.62 7.98 -21.31
C MET A 10 14.65 6.50 -21.72
N GLU A 11 15.81 5.97 -22.11
CA GLU A 11 15.96 4.54 -22.42
C GLU A 11 15.86 3.69 -21.16
N PHE A 12 16.43 4.15 -20.05
CA PHE A 12 16.36 3.51 -18.74
C PHE A 12 14.92 3.41 -18.24
N GLU A 13 14.16 4.50 -18.25
CA GLU A 13 12.74 4.51 -17.85
C GLU A 13 11.89 3.56 -18.70
N ARG A 14 12.13 3.51 -20.02
CA ARG A 14 11.43 2.58 -20.91
C ARG A 14 11.73 1.13 -20.58
N ARG A 15 13.00 0.79 -20.37
CA ARG A 15 13.41 -0.58 -19.99
C ARG A 15 12.87 -0.97 -18.62
N MET A 16 12.96 -0.07 -17.63
CA MET A 16 12.39 -0.32 -16.30
C MET A 16 10.90 -0.64 -16.37
N ARG A 17 10.11 0.14 -17.13
CA ARG A 17 8.69 -0.15 -17.30
C ARG A 17 8.45 -1.52 -17.93
N ALA A 18 9.16 -1.85 -19.00
CA ALA A 18 9.01 -3.12 -19.70
C ALA A 18 9.34 -4.32 -18.81
N ILE A 19 10.46 -4.26 -18.09
CA ILE A 19 10.90 -5.33 -17.17
C ILE A 19 9.91 -5.48 -16.00
N ASN A 20 9.47 -4.36 -15.41
CA ASN A 20 8.50 -4.42 -14.31
C ASN A 20 7.16 -5.01 -14.78
N HIS A 21 6.70 -4.69 -15.99
CA HIS A 21 5.50 -5.32 -16.55
C HIS A 21 5.72 -6.83 -16.75
N GLU A 22 6.81 -7.23 -17.40
CA GLU A 22 7.15 -8.63 -17.66
C GLU A 22 7.23 -9.48 -16.38
N VAL A 23 7.78 -8.91 -15.30
CA VAL A 23 7.97 -9.63 -14.03
C VAL A 23 6.75 -9.57 -13.13
N ILE A 24 6.09 -8.41 -13.01
CA ILE A 24 5.03 -8.20 -12.01
C ILE A 24 3.66 -8.63 -12.54
N ASN A 25 3.33 -8.32 -13.81
CA ASN A 25 1.99 -8.57 -14.37
C ASN A 25 1.55 -10.05 -14.27
N PRO A 26 2.40 -11.05 -14.56
CA PRO A 26 2.00 -12.46 -14.45
C PRO A 26 1.72 -12.92 -13.01
N GLN A 27 2.21 -12.19 -12.00
CA GLN A 27 2.03 -12.55 -10.59
C GLN A 27 0.70 -12.06 -10.02
N ILE A 28 0.00 -11.15 -10.71
CA ILE A 28 -1.26 -10.55 -10.25
C ILE A 28 -2.37 -10.99 -11.20
N SER A 29 -3.19 -11.93 -10.73
CA SER A 29 -4.10 -12.73 -11.56
C SER A 29 -5.18 -11.89 -12.25
N GLU A 30 -5.71 -10.87 -11.57
CA GLU A 30 -6.80 -10.04 -12.09
C GLU A 30 -6.77 -8.65 -11.44
N LEU A 31 -6.35 -7.62 -12.20
CA LEU A 31 -6.44 -6.24 -11.75
C LEU A 31 -7.77 -5.61 -12.19
N THR A 32 -8.85 -6.08 -11.59
CA THR A 32 -10.19 -5.48 -11.69
C THR A 32 -10.53 -4.70 -10.42
N VAL A 33 -11.53 -3.81 -10.47
CA VAL A 33 -12.03 -3.13 -9.26
C VAL A 33 -12.45 -4.15 -8.20
N ASP A 34 -13.10 -5.24 -8.60
CA ASP A 34 -13.49 -6.33 -7.72
C ASP A 34 -12.27 -7.12 -7.20
N GLY A 35 -11.25 -7.34 -8.04
CA GLY A 35 -9.98 -7.98 -7.68
C GLY A 35 -9.17 -7.18 -6.66
N LEU A 36 -9.32 -5.85 -6.62
CA LEU A 36 -8.68 -4.99 -5.62
C LEU A 36 -9.40 -4.99 -4.26
N ARG A 37 -10.68 -5.39 -4.21
CA ARG A 37 -11.50 -5.34 -2.99
C ARG A 37 -10.84 -6.06 -1.80
N PRO A 38 -10.29 -7.29 -1.92
CA PRO A 38 -9.64 -7.96 -0.79
C PRO A 38 -8.47 -7.17 -0.20
N VAL A 39 -7.64 -6.55 -1.06
CA VAL A 39 -6.51 -5.71 -0.64
C VAL A 39 -7.00 -4.47 0.10
N LEU A 40 -8.01 -3.78 -0.44
CA LEU A 40 -8.59 -2.60 0.19
C LEU A 40 -9.24 -2.94 1.55
N CYS A 41 -9.94 -4.07 1.63
CA CYS A 41 -10.50 -4.57 2.88
C CYS A 41 -9.41 -4.88 3.91
N LEU A 42 -8.27 -5.45 3.51
CA LEU A 42 -7.16 -5.76 4.40
C LEU A 42 -6.63 -4.48 5.09
N VAL A 43 -6.35 -3.44 4.29
CA VAL A 43 -5.88 -2.13 4.81
C VAL A 43 -6.94 -1.48 5.71
N ALA A 44 -8.21 -1.50 5.30
CA ALA A 44 -9.30 -0.91 6.05
C ALA A 44 -9.49 -1.59 7.42
N ASN A 45 -9.41 -2.92 7.48
CA ASN A 45 -9.52 -3.68 8.72
C ASN A 45 -8.35 -3.42 9.68
N ALA A 46 -7.11 -3.32 9.18
CA ALA A 46 -5.97 -2.95 10.01
C ALA A 46 -6.12 -1.54 10.59
N ARG A 47 -6.56 -0.59 9.77
CA ARG A 47 -6.89 0.77 10.22
C ARG A 47 -7.97 0.76 11.31
N ALA A 48 -9.03 -0.03 11.12
CA ALA A 48 -10.12 -0.14 12.09
C ALA A 48 -9.62 -0.65 13.44
N ARG A 49 -8.76 -1.69 13.46
CA ARG A 49 -8.17 -2.22 14.72
C ARG A 49 -7.30 -1.18 15.41
N TYR A 50 -6.42 -0.51 14.68
CA TYR A 50 -5.54 0.52 15.24
C TYR A 50 -6.33 1.69 15.85
N LEU A 51 -7.30 2.22 15.12
CA LEU A 51 -8.15 3.31 15.61
C LEU A 51 -8.99 2.86 16.81
N LYS A 52 -9.58 1.66 16.77
CA LYS A 52 -10.33 1.12 17.90
C LYS A 52 -9.48 1.07 19.17
N SER A 53 -8.26 0.53 19.09
CA SER A 53 -7.34 0.48 20.23
C SER A 53 -7.02 1.87 20.78
N LEU A 54 -6.78 2.86 19.91
CA LEU A 54 -6.58 4.25 20.33
C LEU A 54 -7.79 4.82 21.10
N PHE A 55 -9.01 4.58 20.60
CA PHE A 55 -10.24 5.02 21.27
C PHE A 55 -10.42 4.35 22.63
N GLU A 56 -10.10 3.06 22.76
CA GLU A 56 -10.16 2.33 24.03
C GLU A 56 -9.16 2.87 25.05
N LEU A 57 -7.96 3.26 24.62
CA LEU A 57 -6.97 3.91 25.50
C LEU A 57 -7.38 5.31 25.93
N GLY A 58 -8.12 6.04 25.08
CA GLY A 58 -8.62 7.38 25.39
C GLY A 58 -9.88 7.38 26.27
N ALA A 59 -10.58 6.25 26.38
CA ALA A 59 -11.82 6.13 27.15
C ALA A 59 -11.61 6.12 28.68
N SER A 60 -10.37 5.86 29.15
CA SER A 60 -10.03 6.04 30.56
C SER A 60 -9.80 7.53 30.85
N GLU A 61 -10.83 8.21 31.35
CA GLU A 61 -10.80 9.64 31.73
C GLU A 61 -9.86 9.96 32.93
N THR A 62 -9.03 9.02 33.37
CA THR A 62 -8.14 9.20 34.52
C THR A 62 -6.92 10.08 34.22
N GLY A 63 -6.67 10.42 32.95
CA GLY A 63 -5.48 11.18 32.54
C GLY A 63 -4.16 10.42 32.75
N GLU A 64 -4.25 9.13 33.07
CA GLU A 64 -3.10 8.25 33.26
C GLU A 64 -2.56 7.80 31.91
N ARG A 65 -1.23 7.63 31.85
CA ARG A 65 -0.57 7.12 30.64
C ARG A 65 -0.95 5.65 30.43
N PRO A 66 -1.07 5.18 29.18
CA PRO A 66 -1.24 3.76 28.90
C PRO A 66 -0.15 2.94 29.59
N THR A 67 -0.52 1.73 30.05
CA THR A 67 0.45 0.75 30.50
C THR A 67 1.41 0.38 29.36
N GLN A 68 2.58 -0.15 29.70
CA GLN A 68 3.55 -0.60 28.70
C GLN A 68 2.95 -1.62 27.73
N ALA A 69 2.15 -2.57 28.24
CA ALA A 69 1.48 -3.58 27.43
C ALA A 69 0.48 -2.96 26.42
N GLN A 70 -0.35 -2.02 26.88
CA GLN A 70 -1.28 -1.28 26.03
C GLN A 70 -0.56 -0.47 24.95
N PHE A 71 0.55 0.19 25.31
CA PHE A 71 1.34 0.95 24.36
C PHE A 71 2.03 0.06 23.32
N ASP A 72 2.52 -1.12 23.74
CA ASP A 72 3.12 -2.09 22.84
C ASP A 72 2.10 -2.70 21.88
N GLU A 73 0.88 -3.00 22.36
CA GLU A 73 -0.23 -3.45 21.50
C GLU A 73 -0.58 -2.40 20.45
N LEU A 74 -0.76 -1.14 20.87
CA LEU A 74 -1.04 -0.03 19.97
C LEU A 74 0.07 0.14 18.92
N ARG A 75 1.34 -0.03 19.33
CA ARG A 75 2.50 0.03 18.43
C ARG A 75 2.48 -1.09 17.39
N GLN A 76 2.14 -2.32 17.78
CA GLN A 76 2.07 -3.44 16.84
C GLN A 76 0.97 -3.22 15.80
N LEU A 77 -0.20 -2.76 16.24
CA LEU A 77 -1.30 -2.39 15.34
C LEU A 77 -0.90 -1.30 14.36
N ARG A 78 -0.12 -0.30 14.81
CA ARG A 78 0.43 0.74 13.93
C ARG A 78 1.38 0.16 12.88
N ILE A 79 2.32 -0.71 13.28
CA ILE A 79 3.29 -1.32 12.36
C ILE A 79 2.56 -2.11 11.26
N GLU A 80 1.59 -2.95 11.65
CA GLU A 80 0.78 -3.69 10.69
C GLU A 80 0.02 -2.75 9.73
N PHE A 81 -0.64 -1.73 10.27
CA PHE A 81 -1.38 -0.76 9.47
C PHE A 81 -0.47 0.00 8.49
N ASP A 82 0.68 0.50 8.93
CA ASP A 82 1.62 1.26 8.11
C ASP A 82 2.20 0.40 6.99
N GLU A 83 2.55 -0.86 7.28
CA GLU A 83 3.05 -1.81 6.27
C GLU A 83 2.02 -2.04 5.17
N LEU A 84 0.77 -2.28 5.55
CA LEU A 84 -0.32 -2.50 4.60
C LEU A 84 -0.64 -1.26 3.76
N VAL A 85 -0.55 -0.06 4.36
CA VAL A 85 -0.68 1.21 3.61
C VAL A 85 0.46 1.37 2.61
N ASN A 86 1.69 1.07 3.00
CA ASN A 86 2.84 1.16 2.10
C ASN A 86 2.74 0.16 0.95
N ALA A 87 2.31 -1.07 1.22
CA ALA A 87 2.06 -2.08 0.19
C ALA A 87 0.96 -1.62 -0.80
N ALA A 88 -0.14 -1.05 -0.30
CA ALA A 88 -1.20 -0.51 -1.15
C ALA A 88 -0.73 0.65 -2.04
N LYS A 89 0.14 1.54 -1.52
CA LYS A 89 0.77 2.61 -2.32
C LYS A 89 1.73 2.07 -3.38
N ALA A 90 2.47 1.00 -3.07
CA ALA A 90 3.33 0.32 -4.05
C ALA A 90 2.50 -0.26 -5.19
N LEU A 91 1.34 -0.86 -4.87
CA LEU A 91 0.38 -1.33 -5.86
C LEU A 91 -0.18 -0.18 -6.71
N GLU A 92 -0.62 0.93 -6.09
CA GLU A 92 -1.06 2.13 -6.81
C GLU A 92 0.01 2.64 -7.78
N THR A 93 1.26 2.67 -7.35
CA THR A 93 2.41 3.06 -8.20
C THR A 93 2.57 2.11 -9.38
N ALA A 94 2.45 0.79 -9.15
CA ALA A 94 2.55 -0.20 -10.23
C ALA A 94 1.46 0.00 -11.29
N ILE A 95 0.24 0.34 -10.86
CA ILE A 95 -0.88 0.69 -11.75
C ILE A 95 -0.57 1.96 -12.55
N GLN A 96 -0.22 3.05 -11.86
CA GLN A 96 0.06 4.36 -12.50
C GLN A 96 1.22 4.29 -13.49
N ARG A 97 2.21 3.43 -13.23
CA ARG A 97 3.39 3.29 -14.09
C ARG A 97 3.19 2.31 -15.25
N GLY A 98 2.05 1.61 -15.29
CA GLY A 98 1.71 0.63 -16.32
C GLY A 98 2.49 -0.68 -16.19
N TYR A 99 2.78 -1.11 -14.96
CA TYR A 99 3.39 -2.41 -14.69
C TYR A 99 2.36 -3.54 -14.66
N LEU A 100 1.08 -3.18 -14.67
CA LEU A 100 -0.06 -4.09 -14.53
C LEU A 100 -1.09 -3.74 -15.60
N ASP A 101 -1.66 -4.77 -16.23
CA ASP A 101 -2.76 -4.62 -17.18
C ASP A 101 -4.08 -4.41 -16.43
N VAL A 102 -4.67 -3.22 -16.60
CA VAL A 102 -5.96 -2.88 -15.99
C VAL A 102 -7.07 -3.32 -16.94
N GLN A 103 -7.93 -4.24 -16.50
CA GLN A 103 -9.12 -4.60 -17.27
C GLN A 103 -10.22 -3.56 -17.02
N PRO A 104 -10.87 -3.02 -18.06
CA PRO A 104 -11.99 -2.11 -17.87
C PRO A 104 -13.13 -2.81 -17.11
N SER A 105 -13.72 -2.12 -16.14
CA SER A 105 -14.91 -2.62 -15.45
C SER A 105 -16.04 -2.75 -16.47
N ASN A 106 -16.52 -3.96 -16.73
CA ASN A 106 -17.77 -4.15 -17.46
C ASN A 106 -18.88 -3.51 -16.61
N ARG A 107 -19.45 -2.41 -17.10
CA ARG A 107 -20.62 -1.75 -16.50
C ARG A 107 -21.87 -2.58 -16.70
#